data_AF-A0A7J2SYG1-F1
#
_entry.id   AF-A0A7J2SYG1-F1
#
_cell.length_a   1.000
_cell.length_b   1.000
_cell.length_c   1.000
_cell.angle_alpha   90.00
_cell.angle_beta   90.00
_cell.angle_gamma   90.00
#
_symmetry.space_group_name_H-M   'P 1'
#
loop_
_entity.id
_entity.type
_entity.pdbx_description
1 polymer ?
#
loop_
_entity_poly.entity_id
_entity_poly.type
_entity_poly.pdbx_seq_one_letter_code
_entity_poly.pdbx_strand_id
1 'polypeptide(L)'
;MRRGPSLRRRVGEGDWMDIEGAIGGNKYWNVAEGRRDYVYALALSRARAPAPGGRYVRATGLGRVIAPEPVARFCRKYRVLLVDSGSLAVVSVLTWRAFREAMANPDGILSALESGSLPRYINYRTVLRILGARWRVG
;
A
#
# COMPACT_ATOMS: atom_id res chain seq x y z
N MET A 1 -2.74 -27.56 10.02
CA MET A 1 -3.26 -26.60 9.02
C MET A 1 -2.70 -25.20 9.25
N ARG A 2 -1.88 -24.66 8.34
CA ARG A 2 -1.49 -23.24 8.40
C ARG A 2 -2.72 -22.39 8.09
N ARG A 3 -3.20 -21.60 9.06
CA ARG A 3 -4.31 -20.64 8.84
C ARG A 3 -3.90 -19.71 7.69
N GLY A 4 -4.72 -19.67 6.64
CA GLY A 4 -4.55 -18.73 5.54
C GLY A 4 -4.49 -17.27 6.05
N PRO A 5 -3.91 -16.35 5.26
CA PRO A 5 -3.80 -14.94 5.63
C PRO A 5 -5.18 -14.37 6.00
N SER A 6 -5.21 -13.49 7.00
CA SER A 6 -6.47 -12.86 7.46
C SER A 6 -7.21 -12.08 6.38
N LEU A 7 -6.51 -11.73 5.28
CA LEU A 7 -7.09 -11.01 4.15
C LEU A 7 -8.01 -11.89 3.30
N ARG A 8 -7.71 -13.19 3.11
CA ARG A 8 -8.53 -14.09 2.26
C ARG A 8 -9.98 -14.13 2.69
N ARG A 9 -10.25 -14.06 4.01
CA ARG A 9 -11.61 -14.07 4.57
C ARG A 9 -12.35 -12.74 4.43
N ARG A 10 -11.72 -11.71 3.87
CA ARG A 10 -12.21 -10.31 3.84
C ARG A 10 -12.30 -9.74 2.42
N VAL A 11 -11.95 -10.52 1.40
CA VAL A 11 -11.98 -10.11 0.00
C VAL A 11 -12.76 -11.15 -0.80
N GLY A 12 -13.36 -10.72 -1.91
CA GLY A 12 -14.03 -11.63 -2.84
C GLY A 12 -13.03 -12.53 -3.58
N GLU A 13 -13.55 -13.50 -4.32
CA GLU A 13 -12.72 -14.44 -5.08
C GLU A 13 -11.90 -13.75 -6.18
N GLY A 14 -12.51 -12.83 -6.95
CA GLY A 14 -11.80 -12.05 -7.97
C GLY A 14 -10.65 -11.22 -7.38
N ASP A 15 -10.91 -10.46 -6.31
CA ASP A 15 -9.87 -9.70 -5.60
C ASP A 15 -8.73 -10.62 -5.11
N TRP A 16 -9.05 -11.84 -4.70
CA TRP A 16 -8.05 -12.79 -4.27
C TRP A 16 -7.20 -13.31 -5.44
N MET A 17 -7.81 -13.62 -6.58
CA MET A 17 -7.10 -14.01 -7.79
C MET A 17 -6.16 -12.90 -8.27
N ASP A 18 -6.59 -11.63 -8.19
CA ASP A 18 -5.75 -10.49 -8.53
C ASP A 18 -4.53 -10.38 -7.59
N ILE A 19 -4.74 -10.57 -6.29
CA ILE A 19 -3.66 -10.59 -5.30
C ILE A 19 -2.67 -11.72 -5.61
N GLU A 20 -3.15 -12.94 -5.88
CA GLU A 20 -2.30 -14.09 -6.22
C GLU A 20 -1.55 -13.87 -7.53
N GLY A 21 -2.22 -13.37 -8.57
CA GLY A 21 -1.61 -13.03 -9.84
C GLY A 21 -0.54 -11.94 -9.71
N ALA A 22 -0.77 -10.94 -8.85
CA ALA A 22 0.24 -9.92 -8.56
C ALA A 22 1.45 -10.48 -7.81
N ILE A 23 1.25 -11.43 -6.88
CA ILE A 23 2.35 -12.11 -6.18
C ILE A 23 3.13 -13.00 -7.14
N GLY A 24 2.43 -13.84 -7.92
CA GLY A 24 3.05 -14.77 -8.87
C GLY A 24 3.81 -14.05 -9.99
N GLY A 25 3.27 -12.92 -10.46
CA GLY A 25 3.91 -12.06 -11.45
C GLY A 25 4.87 -11.01 -10.87
N ASN A 26 5.13 -11.03 -9.56
CA ASN A 26 5.99 -10.06 -8.87
C ASN A 26 5.68 -8.58 -9.20
N LYS A 27 4.39 -8.22 -9.30
CA LYS A 27 3.92 -6.94 -9.82
C LYS A 27 4.03 -5.78 -8.82
N TYR A 28 4.15 -4.57 -9.35
CA TYR A 28 3.97 -3.30 -8.64
C TYR A 28 3.25 -2.31 -9.58
N TRP A 29 2.78 -1.20 -9.05
CA TRP A 29 2.07 -0.16 -9.82
C TRP A 29 2.60 1.21 -9.46
N ASN A 30 2.79 2.09 -10.44
CA ASN A 30 3.05 3.50 -10.17
C ASN A 30 1.80 4.15 -9.59
N VAL A 31 1.96 5.14 -8.68
CA VAL A 31 0.82 5.86 -8.12
C VAL A 31 0.03 6.60 -9.19
N ALA A 32 0.72 7.18 -10.16
CA ALA A 32 0.13 7.84 -11.31
C ALA A 32 0.97 7.59 -12.56
N GLU A 33 0.36 7.77 -13.73
CA GLU A 33 1.06 7.66 -15.00
C GLU A 33 2.19 8.70 -15.08
N GLY A 34 3.36 8.28 -15.58
CA GLY A 34 4.56 9.13 -15.64
C GLY A 34 5.27 9.39 -14.29
N ARG A 35 4.63 9.13 -13.14
CA ARG A 35 5.18 9.32 -11.78
C ARG A 35 5.81 8.02 -11.27
N ARG A 36 7.16 7.96 -11.25
CA ARG A 36 7.92 6.79 -10.78
C ARG A 36 8.46 6.92 -9.35
N ASP A 37 8.27 8.07 -8.73
CA ASP A 37 8.70 8.43 -7.37
C ASP A 37 7.97 7.62 -6.29
N TYR A 38 6.72 7.25 -6.54
CA TYR A 38 5.94 6.43 -5.63
C TYR A 38 5.27 5.25 -6.32
N VAL A 39 5.29 4.10 -5.65
CA VAL A 39 4.73 2.86 -6.16
C VAL A 39 3.90 2.12 -5.11
N TYR A 40 2.88 1.43 -5.57
CA TYR A 40 2.16 0.41 -4.81
C TYR A 40 2.78 -0.96 -5.01
N ALA A 41 2.99 -1.69 -3.91
CA ALA A 41 3.48 -3.07 -3.93
C ALA A 41 2.77 -3.93 -2.87
N LEU A 42 2.69 -5.24 -3.07
CA LEU A 42 2.13 -6.15 -2.07
C LEU A 42 3.18 -6.61 -1.08
N ALA A 43 2.87 -6.49 0.22
CA ALA A 43 3.68 -7.02 1.30
C ALA A 43 3.70 -8.56 1.30
N LEU A 44 4.85 -9.16 1.08
CA LEU A 44 5.07 -10.61 1.14
C LEU A 44 5.41 -11.10 2.55
N SER A 45 5.79 -10.18 3.45
CA SER A 45 6.08 -10.47 4.86
C SER A 45 5.42 -9.45 5.80
N ARG A 46 5.53 -9.71 7.11
CA ARG A 46 5.26 -8.68 8.14
C ARG A 46 6.54 -7.87 8.38
N ALA A 47 6.40 -6.63 8.84
CA ALA A 47 7.51 -5.81 9.33
C ALA A 47 7.97 -6.28 10.72
N ARG A 48 8.82 -7.31 10.79
CA ARG A 48 9.30 -7.88 12.05
C ARG A 48 10.81 -7.78 12.24
N ALA A 49 11.57 -7.93 11.15
CA ALA A 49 13.02 -7.86 11.23
C ALA A 49 13.48 -6.41 11.41
N PRO A 50 14.35 -6.10 12.38
CA PRO A 50 14.92 -4.77 12.55
C PRO A 50 15.69 -4.30 11.30
N ALA A 51 15.66 -2.99 11.05
CA ALA A 51 16.44 -2.30 10.02
C ALA A 51 16.87 -0.93 10.55
N PRO A 52 17.99 -0.35 10.08
CA PRO A 52 18.26 1.06 10.29
C PRO A 52 17.07 1.91 9.82
N GLY A 53 16.51 2.72 10.70
CA GLY A 53 15.34 3.55 10.39
C GLY A 53 13.97 2.85 10.43
N GLY A 54 13.88 1.57 10.82
CA GLY A 54 12.59 0.90 10.98
C GLY A 54 12.65 -0.62 10.99
N ARG A 55 11.84 -1.26 10.14
CA ARG A 55 11.77 -2.71 10.00
C ARG A 55 11.67 -3.15 8.55
N TYR A 56 12.31 -4.27 8.21
CA TYR A 56 12.24 -4.81 6.87
C TYR A 56 10.90 -5.46 6.55
N VAL A 57 10.42 -5.21 5.33
CA VAL A 57 9.26 -5.85 4.70
C VAL A 57 9.66 -6.35 3.33
N ARG A 58 9.31 -7.60 3.01
CA ARG A 58 9.41 -8.09 1.62
C ARG A 58 8.22 -7.56 0.83
N ALA A 59 8.46 -7.05 -0.36
CA ALA A 59 7.44 -6.49 -1.24
C ALA A 59 7.57 -7.06 -2.66
N THR A 60 6.46 -7.21 -3.37
CA THR A 60 6.48 -7.52 -4.81
C THR A 60 7.14 -6.38 -5.59
N GLY A 61 7.81 -6.70 -6.70
CA GLY A 61 8.45 -5.74 -7.59
C GLY A 61 9.72 -5.06 -7.04
N LEU A 62 9.83 -4.91 -5.72
CA LEU A 62 10.86 -4.11 -5.04
C LEU A 62 11.80 -4.95 -4.17
N GLY A 63 11.48 -6.21 -3.91
CA GLY A 63 12.28 -7.07 -3.05
C GLY A 63 12.14 -6.72 -1.57
N ARG A 64 13.05 -5.92 -1.01
CA ARG A 64 13.08 -5.57 0.41
C ARG A 64 12.97 -4.05 0.58
N VAL A 65 11.99 -3.62 1.36
CA VAL A 65 11.73 -2.21 1.69
C VAL A 65 11.80 -1.99 3.20
N ILE A 66 11.98 -0.74 3.62
CA ILE A 66 12.03 -0.34 5.03
C ILE A 66 10.69 0.26 5.39
N ALA A 67 10.05 -0.26 6.42
CA ALA A 67 8.88 0.35 7.04
C ALA A 67 9.32 1.10 8.30
N PRO A 68 9.33 2.45 8.29
CA PRO A 68 9.60 3.24 9.49
C PRO A 68 8.57 3.00 10.58
N GLU A 69 8.93 3.20 11.84
CA GLU A 69 7.92 3.35 12.87
C GLU A 69 7.28 4.74 12.75
N PRO A 70 5.94 4.88 12.87
CA PRO A 70 5.01 3.86 13.32
C PRO A 70 4.29 3.09 12.19
N VAL A 71 4.70 3.20 10.93
CA VAL A 71 4.09 2.54 9.76
C VAL A 71 4.23 1.01 9.84
N ALA A 72 5.36 0.52 10.35
CA ALA A 72 5.68 -0.90 10.47
C ALA A 72 4.57 -1.74 11.13
N ARG A 73 3.88 -1.20 12.15
CA ARG A 73 2.78 -1.90 12.83
C ARG A 73 1.62 -2.32 11.90
N PHE A 74 1.45 -1.61 10.79
CA PHE A 74 0.39 -1.85 9.81
C PHE A 74 0.81 -2.82 8.70
N CYS A 75 2.12 -3.04 8.51
CA CYS A 75 2.67 -3.92 7.50
C CYS A 75 2.39 -5.39 7.83
N ARG A 76 1.31 -5.92 7.24
CA ARG A 76 0.91 -7.32 7.33
C ARG A 76 0.99 -7.96 5.96
N LYS A 77 1.20 -9.28 5.92
CA LYS A 77 1.22 -10.06 4.68
C LYS A 77 -0.04 -9.77 3.84
N TYR A 78 0.17 -9.48 2.56
CA TYR A 78 -0.78 -9.13 1.51
C TYR A 78 -1.47 -7.77 1.67
N ARG A 79 -0.96 -6.91 2.56
CA ARG A 79 -1.31 -5.48 2.51
C ARG A 79 -0.62 -4.80 1.34
N VAL A 80 -1.24 -3.76 0.84
CA VAL A 80 -0.63 -2.89 -0.16
C VAL A 80 0.24 -1.88 0.58
N LEU A 81 1.48 -1.78 0.18
CA LEU A 81 2.45 -0.79 0.62
C LEU A 81 2.46 0.31 -0.42
N LEU A 82 2.43 1.56 0.03
CA LEU A 82 2.84 2.70 -0.78
C LEU A 82 4.27 3.04 -0.39
N VAL A 83 5.16 3.00 -1.38
CA VAL A 83 6.61 3.04 -1.21
C VAL A 83 7.17 4.20 -2.01
N ASP A 84 8.03 4.99 -1.39
CA ASP A 84 8.95 5.90 -2.09
C ASP A 84 10.02 5.04 -2.77
N SER A 85 10.05 5.07 -4.10
CA SER A 85 10.92 4.21 -4.90
C SER A 85 12.40 4.62 -4.82
N GLY A 86 12.69 5.89 -4.51
CA GLY A 86 14.06 6.39 -4.38
C GLY A 86 14.71 5.94 -3.08
N SER A 87 13.97 5.98 -1.97
CA SER A 87 14.46 5.58 -0.64
C SER A 87 14.13 4.15 -0.23
N LEU A 88 13.25 3.47 -0.98
CA LEU A 88 12.64 2.18 -0.62
C LEU A 88 11.96 2.21 0.76
N ALA A 89 11.46 3.37 1.16
CA ALA A 89 10.73 3.56 2.41
C ALA A 89 9.22 3.42 2.20
N VAL A 90 8.56 2.66 3.07
CA VAL A 90 7.10 2.57 3.10
C VAL A 90 6.54 3.84 3.74
N VAL A 91 5.82 4.65 2.96
CA VAL A 91 5.19 5.89 3.44
C VAL A 91 3.78 5.65 3.96
N SER A 92 3.07 4.65 3.43
CA SER A 92 1.73 4.27 3.91
C SER A 92 1.39 2.81 3.63
N VAL A 93 0.40 2.28 4.36
CA VAL A 93 -0.14 0.93 4.16
C VAL A 93 -1.63 1.00 3.88
N LEU A 94 -2.07 0.37 2.80
CA LEU A 94 -3.46 0.37 2.37
C LEU A 94 -4.14 -1.00 2.56
N THR A 95 -5.44 -0.99 2.80
CA THR A 95 -6.31 -2.14 2.47
C THR A 95 -6.38 -2.33 0.96
N TRP A 96 -6.57 -3.55 0.48
CA TRP A 96 -6.80 -3.84 -0.95
C TRP A 96 -7.90 -2.96 -1.56
N ARG A 97 -9.07 -2.91 -0.89
CA ARG A 97 -10.19 -2.05 -1.33
C ARG A 97 -9.79 -0.58 -1.44
N ALA A 98 -9.00 -0.06 -0.50
CA ALA A 98 -8.54 1.32 -0.55
C ALA A 98 -7.52 1.58 -1.67
N PHE A 99 -6.66 0.60 -1.95
CA PHE A 99 -5.75 0.64 -3.09
C PHE A 99 -6.51 0.74 -4.41
N ARG A 100 -7.59 -0.02 -4.59
CA ARG A 100 -8.40 0.08 -5.83
C ARG A 100 -9.01 1.47 -6.02
N GLU A 101 -9.57 2.07 -4.96
CA GLU A 101 -10.09 3.45 -5.03
C GLU A 101 -8.98 4.46 -5.35
N ALA A 102 -7.81 4.30 -4.73
CA ALA A 102 -6.65 5.16 -4.95
C ALA A 102 -6.11 5.05 -6.38
N MET A 103 -6.05 3.85 -6.95
CA MET A 103 -5.64 3.62 -8.35
C MET A 103 -6.64 4.23 -9.35
N ALA A 104 -7.94 4.19 -9.04
CA ALA A 104 -8.96 4.79 -9.89
C ALA A 104 -8.93 6.32 -9.87
N ASN A 105 -8.45 6.93 -8.78
CA ASN A 105 -8.42 8.38 -8.57
C ASN A 105 -7.11 8.82 -7.90
N PRO A 106 -5.98 8.87 -8.62
CA PRO A 106 -4.66 9.05 -8.03
C PRO A 106 -4.43 10.47 -7.46
N ASP A 107 -5.10 11.49 -7.98
CA ASP A 107 -4.88 12.90 -7.63
C ASP A 107 -4.96 13.17 -6.12
N GLY A 108 -5.93 12.59 -5.43
CA GLY A 108 -6.07 12.79 -3.98
C GLY A 108 -4.90 12.20 -3.19
N ILE A 109 -4.32 11.08 -3.66
CA ILE A 109 -3.12 10.51 -3.05
C ILE A 109 -1.90 11.38 -3.35
N LEU A 110 -1.75 11.84 -4.58
CA LEU A 110 -0.65 12.71 -4.98
C LEU A 110 -0.64 14.01 -4.16
N SER A 111 -1.77 14.70 -4.05
CA SER A 111 -1.88 15.90 -3.23
C SER A 111 -1.59 15.62 -1.75
N ALA A 112 -2.00 14.46 -1.23
CA ALA A 112 -1.70 14.07 0.16
C ALA A 112 -0.21 13.74 0.38
N LEU A 113 0.47 13.20 -0.63
CA LEU A 113 1.92 12.99 -0.61
C LEU A 113 2.66 14.33 -0.63
N GLU A 114 2.31 15.23 -1.54
CA GLU A 114 2.96 16.54 -1.73
C GLU A 114 2.80 17.46 -0.51
N SER A 115 1.64 17.41 0.14
CA SER A 115 1.36 18.17 1.37
C SER A 115 1.87 17.50 2.65
N GLY A 116 2.45 16.30 2.57
CA GLY A 116 2.88 15.53 3.76
C GLY A 116 1.74 15.10 4.68
N SER A 117 0.49 15.16 4.22
CA SER A 117 -0.72 14.85 5.01
C SER A 117 -1.15 13.39 4.93
N LEU A 118 -0.43 12.57 4.14
CA LEU A 118 -0.79 11.19 3.89
C LEU A 118 -0.84 10.34 5.19
N PRO A 119 -1.97 9.69 5.51
CA PRO A 119 -2.05 8.83 6.67
C PRO A 119 -1.17 7.60 6.54
N ARG A 120 -0.57 7.17 7.66
CA ARG A 120 0.27 5.96 7.74
C ARG A 120 -0.47 4.65 7.44
N TYR A 121 -1.79 4.65 7.63
CA TYR A 121 -2.66 3.52 7.30
C TYR A 121 -3.97 4.03 6.67
N ILE A 122 -4.28 3.50 5.49
CA ILE A 122 -5.44 3.92 4.71
C ILE A 122 -6.37 2.71 4.51
N ASN A 123 -7.50 2.76 5.20
CA ASN A 123 -8.61 1.84 4.94
C ASN A 123 -9.62 2.50 3.97
N TYR A 124 -10.67 1.77 3.61
CA TYR A 124 -11.69 2.26 2.69
C TYR A 124 -12.32 3.61 3.10
N ARG A 125 -12.66 3.80 4.39
CA ARG A 125 -13.20 5.09 4.86
C ARG A 125 -12.18 6.21 4.77
N THR A 126 -10.92 5.91 5.07
CA THR A 126 -9.83 6.89 4.99
C THR A 126 -9.61 7.34 3.55
N VAL A 127 -9.55 6.41 2.58
CA VAL A 127 -9.33 6.79 1.18
C VAL A 127 -10.50 7.62 0.66
N LEU A 128 -11.74 7.27 0.98
CA LEU A 128 -12.90 8.08 0.57
C LEU A 128 -12.85 9.50 1.14
N ARG A 129 -12.27 9.71 2.33
CA ARG A 129 -12.06 11.07 2.86
C ARG A 129 -10.98 11.82 2.09
N ILE A 130 -9.89 11.15 1.75
CA ILE A 130 -8.78 11.74 0.98
C ILE A 130 -9.28 12.16 -0.42
N LEU A 131 -9.99 11.27 -1.10
CA LEU A 131 -10.56 11.51 -2.43
C LEU A 131 -11.78 12.45 -2.39
N GLY A 132 -12.59 12.32 -1.34
CA GLY A 132 -13.83 13.06 -1.11
C GLY A 132 -13.64 14.50 -0.62
N ALA A 133 -12.45 14.87 -0.13
CA ALA A 133 -12.13 16.24 0.27
C ALA A 133 -12.26 17.25 -0.89
N ARG A 134 -12.36 16.77 -2.15
CA ARG A 134 -12.59 17.59 -3.34
C ARG A 134 -14.07 17.72 -3.78
N TRP A 135 -15.00 17.00 -3.15
CA TRP A 135 -16.43 17.03 -3.53
C TRP A 135 -17.31 17.95 -2.67
N ARG A 136 -16.71 18.78 -1.80
CA ARG A 136 -17.40 19.84 -1.04
C ARG A 136 -17.05 21.26 -1.50
N VAL A 137 -16.75 21.41 -2.79
CA VAL A 137 -16.64 22.72 -3.44
C VAL A 137 -17.20 22.53 -4.84
N GLY A 138 -18.41 23.06 -5.04
CA GLY A 138 -19.26 22.89 -6.21
C GLY A 138 -20.70 23.12 -5.81
#